data_AF-A0A936X1P8-F1
#
_entry.id   AF-A0A936X1P8-F1
#
_cell.length_a   1.000
_cell.length_b   1.000
_cell.length_c   1.000
_cell.angle_alpha   90.00
_cell.angle_beta   90.00
_cell.angle_gamma   90.00
#
_symmetry.space_group_name_H-M   'P 1'
#
loop_
_entity.id
_entity.type
_entity.pdbx_description
1 polymer ?
#
loop_
_entity_poly.entity_id
_entity_poly.type
_entity_poly.pdbx_seq_one_letter_code
_entity_poly.pdbx_strand_id
1 'polypeptide(L)'
;MIILKTDTSGNILWQKEHALQAASHTGLINITSLIELTDGSIAFCGNANGNNTDVSPNIPTIYNITGRFDNNGNMLWIKRHRYFYWESGYPMQGMIATSNSLISIVGDAVMKISQTDGTLLGPQKVFAAAGQFSSIERKNDLVILYTANAQLVLDTNLTVIKGFQYTTADPTEH
;
A
#
# COMPACT_ATOMS: atom_id res chain seq x y z
N MET A 1 -3.02 15.33 -7.29
CA MET A 1 -3.74 14.04 -7.31
C MET A 1 -5.22 14.36 -7.42
N ILE A 2 -5.93 13.71 -8.34
CA ILE A 2 -7.39 13.88 -8.49
C ILE A 2 -8.07 12.63 -7.93
N ILE A 3 -9.10 12.85 -7.12
CA ILE A 3 -9.95 11.80 -6.59
C ILE A 3 -11.40 12.16 -6.94
N LEU A 4 -12.17 11.16 -7.36
CA LEU A 4 -13.57 11.28 -7.70
C LEU A 4 -14.36 10.16 -7.02
N LYS A 5 -15.58 10.47 -6.59
CA LYS A 5 -16.54 9.49 -6.10
C LYS A 5 -17.78 9.55 -6.97
N THR A 6 -18.24 8.37 -7.40
CA THR A 6 -19.46 8.23 -8.18
C THR A 6 -20.51 7.43 -7.42
N ASP A 7 -21.77 7.59 -7.82
CA ASP A 7 -22.81 6.63 -7.45
C ASP A 7 -22.75 5.37 -8.33
N THR A 8 -23.66 4.43 -8.08
CA THR A 8 -23.78 3.18 -8.84
C THR A 8 -24.28 3.38 -10.28
N SER A 9 -24.84 4.54 -10.59
CA SER A 9 -25.26 4.92 -11.94
C SER A 9 -24.14 5.64 -12.72
N GLY A 10 -22.99 5.88 -12.08
CA GLY A 10 -21.84 6.57 -12.67
C GLY A 10 -21.89 8.09 -12.56
N ASN A 11 -22.86 8.67 -11.84
CA ASN A 11 -22.91 10.12 -11.62
C ASN A 11 -21.82 10.54 -10.64
N ILE A 12 -21.13 11.65 -10.93
CA ILE A 12 -20.11 12.21 -10.02
C ILE A 12 -20.82 12.82 -8.81
N LEU A 13 -20.57 12.25 -7.62
CA LEU A 13 -21.01 12.81 -6.35
C LEU A 13 -20.10 13.96 -5.92
N TRP A 14 -18.79 13.77 -6.08
CA TRP A 14 -17.80 14.83 -5.90
C TRP A 14 -16.51 14.52 -6.66
N GLN A 15 -15.74 15.57 -6.93
CA GLN A 15 -14.39 15.52 -7.47
C GLN A 15 -13.53 16.52 -6.70
N LYS A 16 -12.35 16.08 -6.25
CA LYS A 16 -11.39 16.93 -5.55
C LYS A 16 -10.00 16.75 -6.13
N GLU A 17 -9.30 17.87 -6.21
CA GLU A 17 -7.87 17.90 -6.50
C GLU A 17 -7.10 18.22 -5.23
N HIS A 18 -6.12 17.38 -4.93
CA HIS A 18 -5.19 17.56 -3.81
C HIS A 18 -3.80 17.85 -4.35
N ALA A 19 -3.31 19.06 -4.06
CA ALA A 19 -1.94 19.47 -4.31
C ALA A 19 -1.05 19.02 -3.15
N LEU A 20 -0.40 17.87 -3.32
CA LEU A 20 0.48 17.30 -2.31
C LEU A 20 1.92 17.66 -2.67
N GLN A 21 2.45 18.69 -2.01
CA GLN A 21 3.83 19.14 -2.19
C GLN A 21 4.67 18.70 -0.99
N ALA A 22 5.79 18.04 -1.25
CA ALA A 22 6.88 17.94 -0.28
C ALA A 22 8.18 18.33 -0.98
N ALA A 23 9.10 18.96 -0.26
CA ALA A 23 10.32 19.56 -0.82
C ALA A 23 11.23 18.58 -1.61
N SER A 24 11.07 17.27 -1.41
CA SER A 24 11.86 16.22 -2.07
C SER A 24 11.08 15.44 -3.13
N HIS A 25 9.78 15.69 -3.28
CA HIS A 25 8.94 15.00 -4.26
C HIS A 25 9.06 15.68 -5.63
N THR A 26 9.10 14.87 -6.68
CA THR A 26 9.06 15.32 -8.06
C THR A 26 7.86 14.67 -8.76
N GLY A 27 6.97 15.49 -9.31
CA GLY A 27 5.84 15.01 -10.12
C GLY A 27 4.61 14.56 -9.33
N LEU A 28 3.84 13.65 -9.93
CA LEU A 28 2.53 13.21 -9.45
C LEU A 28 2.64 12.05 -8.46
N ILE A 29 1.69 11.98 -7.52
CA ILE A 29 1.47 10.79 -6.71
C ILE A 29 0.63 9.80 -7.52
N ASN A 30 1.16 8.60 -7.71
CA ASN A 30 0.47 7.48 -8.32
C ASN A 30 -0.17 6.60 -7.22
N ILE A 31 -1.49 6.56 -7.18
CA ILE A 31 -2.25 5.74 -6.24
C ILE A 31 -2.37 4.32 -6.79
N THR A 32 -1.90 3.34 -6.02
CA THR A 32 -1.93 1.92 -6.40
C THR A 32 -3.08 1.17 -5.75
N SER A 33 -3.62 1.67 -4.64
CA SER A 33 -4.77 1.07 -3.97
C SER A 33 -5.61 2.14 -3.28
N LEU A 34 -6.93 1.96 -3.34
CA LEU A 34 -7.91 2.80 -2.67
C LEU A 34 -9.01 1.92 -2.07
N ILE A 35 -9.42 2.22 -0.83
CA ILE A 35 -10.37 1.40 -0.07
C ILE A 35 -11.35 2.33 0.65
N GLU A 36 -12.65 2.12 0.45
CA GLU A 36 -13.67 2.72 1.29
C GLU A 36 -13.78 1.94 2.61
N LEU A 37 -13.69 2.66 3.73
CA LEU A 37 -13.74 2.11 5.08
C LEU A 37 -15.19 2.06 5.57
N THR A 38 -15.43 1.36 6.68
CA THR A 38 -16.78 1.15 7.24
C THR A 38 -17.49 2.44 7.67
N ASP A 39 -16.73 3.51 7.93
CA ASP A 39 -17.26 4.84 8.25
C ASP A 39 -17.44 5.75 7.00
N GLY A 40 -17.28 5.19 5.80
CA GLY A 40 -17.39 5.89 4.51
C GLY A 40 -16.19 6.76 4.15
N SER A 41 -15.18 6.85 5.03
CA SER A 41 -13.91 7.47 4.71
C SER A 41 -13.11 6.61 3.72
N ILE A 42 -12.11 7.18 3.07
CA ILE A 42 -11.35 6.50 2.02
C ILE A 42 -9.88 6.44 2.43
N ALA A 43 -9.31 5.24 2.53
CA ALA A 43 -7.88 5.05 2.68
C ALA A 43 -7.21 4.81 1.33
N PHE A 44 -5.95 5.23 1.18
CA PHE A 44 -5.16 4.93 -0.01
C PHE A 44 -3.70 4.59 0.31
N CYS A 45 -3.06 3.87 -0.61
CA CYS A 45 -1.61 3.79 -0.71
C CYS A 45 -1.15 4.14 -2.13
N GLY A 46 0.11 4.58 -2.24
CA GLY A 46 0.67 4.97 -3.51
C GLY A 46 2.13 5.39 -3.41
N ASN A 47 2.61 5.98 -4.49
CA ASN A 47 4.02 6.22 -4.73
C ASN A 47 4.20 7.62 -5.32
N ALA A 48 5.22 8.34 -4.87
CA ALA A 48 5.72 9.55 -5.51
C ALA A 48 7.16 9.32 -5.95
N ASN A 49 7.52 9.85 -7.12
CA ASN A 49 8.92 9.97 -7.47
C ASN A 49 9.57 11.07 -6.65
N GLY A 50 10.86 10.94 -6.39
CA GLY A 50 11.64 11.96 -5.73
C GLY A 50 13.13 11.69 -5.84
N ASN A 51 13.89 12.48 -5.10
CA ASN A 51 15.34 12.32 -5.01
C ASN A 51 15.74 12.11 -3.54
N ASN A 52 16.48 11.04 -3.27
CA ASN A 52 17.07 10.84 -1.95
C ASN A 52 18.20 11.85 -1.75
N THR A 53 17.94 12.85 -0.90
CA THR A 53 18.88 13.92 -0.54
C THR A 53 19.74 13.58 0.67
N ASP A 54 19.54 12.41 1.29
CA ASP A 54 20.31 11.97 2.45
C ASP A 54 21.68 11.38 2.04
N VAL A 55 21.92 11.23 0.73
CA VAL A 55 23.17 10.72 0.13
C VAL A 55 23.65 11.67 -0.98
N SER A 56 24.97 11.70 -1.22
CA SER A 56 25.58 12.51 -2.27
C SER A 56 26.39 11.63 -3.24
N PRO A 57 26.12 11.65 -4.56
CA PRO A 57 25.11 12.47 -5.24
C PRO A 57 23.67 12.02 -4.91
N ASN A 58 22.70 12.92 -5.05
CA ASN A 58 21.29 12.57 -4.92
C ASN A 58 20.92 11.46 -5.90
N ILE A 59 20.19 10.45 -5.45
CA ILE A 59 19.72 9.34 -6.30
C ILE A 59 18.20 9.37 -6.45
N PRO A 60 17.65 9.04 -7.64
CA PRO A 60 16.21 8.84 -7.79
C PRO A 60 15.69 7.83 -6.77
N THR A 61 14.56 8.13 -6.15
CA THR A 61 13.94 7.26 -5.13
C THR A 61 12.43 7.25 -5.30
N ILE A 62 11.80 6.19 -4.80
CA ILE A 62 10.36 6.14 -4.63
C ILE A 62 10.04 6.49 -3.19
N TYR A 63 9.10 7.43 -3.02
CA TYR A 63 8.50 7.70 -1.72
C TYR A 63 7.15 7.02 -1.67
N ASN A 64 7.03 5.99 -0.85
CA ASN A 64 5.74 5.37 -0.67
C ASN A 64 4.94 6.10 0.40
N ILE A 65 3.65 6.24 0.10
CA ILE A 65 2.74 7.14 0.77
C ILE A 65 1.47 6.39 1.10
N THR A 66 0.95 6.63 2.28
CA THR A 66 -0.46 6.30 2.59
C THR A 66 -1.18 7.54 3.05
N GLY A 67 -2.50 7.56 2.85
CA GLY A 67 -3.33 8.62 3.37
C GLY A 67 -4.75 8.16 3.59
N ARG A 68 -5.54 9.09 4.13
CA ARG A 68 -6.97 8.92 4.33
C ARG A 68 -7.71 10.22 4.06
N PHE A 69 -8.84 10.10 3.38
CA PHE A 69 -9.81 11.16 3.17
C PHE A 69 -11.05 10.90 4.00
N ASP A 70 -11.79 11.94 4.37
CA ASP A 70 -13.17 11.80 4.83
C ASP A 70 -14.11 11.39 3.66
N ASN A 71 -15.38 11.12 3.97
CA ASN A 71 -16.38 10.72 2.96
C ASN A 71 -16.70 11.83 1.94
N ASN A 72 -16.31 13.07 2.24
CA ASN A 72 -16.44 14.21 1.33
C ASN A 72 -15.19 14.41 0.47
N GLY A 73 -14.14 13.60 0.67
CA GLY A 73 -12.87 13.67 -0.05
C GLY A 73 -11.88 14.70 0.52
N ASN A 74 -12.09 15.25 1.72
CA ASN A 74 -11.09 16.11 2.38
C ASN A 74 -9.99 15.27 3.01
N MET A 75 -8.74 15.73 2.90
CA MET A 75 -7.59 15.01 3.46
C MET A 75 -7.63 15.04 5.00
N LEU A 76 -7.69 13.86 5.63
CA LEU A 76 -7.56 13.71 7.09
C LEU A 76 -6.09 13.61 7.47
N TRP A 77 -5.34 12.76 6.78
CA TRP A 77 -3.90 12.61 6.98
C TRP A 77 -3.22 12.01 5.76
N ILE A 78 -1.92 12.29 5.65
CA ILE A 78 -1.03 11.69 4.67
C ILE A 78 0.34 11.47 5.33
N LYS A 79 0.95 10.31 5.06
CA LYS A 79 2.24 9.92 5.61
C LYS A 79 3.13 9.40 4.50
N ARG A 80 4.36 9.91 4.51
CA ARG A 80 5.47 9.33 3.77
C ARG A 80 6.15 8.31 4.67
N HIS A 81 6.33 7.10 4.16
CA HIS A 81 7.01 6.04 4.88
C HIS A 81 8.48 5.98 4.47
N ARG A 82 9.35 5.68 5.44
CA ARG A 82 10.78 5.41 5.20
C ARG A 82 10.99 3.91 5.35
N TYR A 83 11.27 3.24 4.25
CA TYR A 83 11.51 1.80 4.20
C TYR A 83 12.97 1.49 4.51
N PHE A 84 13.31 0.22 4.73
CA PHE A 84 14.71 -0.15 4.72
C PHE A 84 15.33 0.24 3.36
N TYR A 85 16.62 0.57 3.38
CA TYR A 85 17.30 1.16 2.22
C TYR A 85 17.16 0.31 0.94
N TRP A 86 17.12 -1.02 1.08
CA TRP A 86 16.98 -1.96 -0.04
C TRP A 86 15.53 -2.08 -0.57
N GLU A 87 14.54 -1.62 0.19
CA GLU A 87 13.13 -1.52 -0.21
C GLU A 87 12.75 -0.12 -0.71
N SER A 88 13.60 0.88 -0.48
CA SER A 88 13.35 2.30 -0.82
C SER A 88 13.18 2.56 -2.32
N GLY A 89 13.43 1.56 -3.16
CA GLY A 89 13.16 1.57 -4.60
C GLY A 89 11.90 0.80 -5.04
N TYR A 90 11.22 0.08 -4.14
CA TYR A 90 10.02 -0.68 -4.50
C TYR A 90 8.74 0.14 -4.31
N PRO A 91 7.79 0.07 -5.26
CA PRO A 91 6.50 0.71 -5.09
C PRO A 91 5.64 -0.05 -4.08
N MET A 92 4.74 0.66 -3.41
CA MET A 92 3.59 0.05 -2.74
C MET A 92 2.64 -0.51 -3.79
N GLN A 93 2.31 -1.80 -3.68
CA GLN A 93 1.54 -2.51 -4.70
C GLN A 93 0.07 -2.71 -4.33
N GLY A 94 -0.26 -2.67 -3.04
CA GLY A 94 -1.63 -2.90 -2.60
C GLY A 94 -1.79 -2.69 -1.10
N MET A 95 -3.04 -2.49 -0.70
CA MET A 95 -3.42 -2.27 0.69
C MET A 95 -4.74 -2.99 1.00
N ILE A 96 -4.90 -3.41 2.25
CA ILE A 96 -6.17 -3.87 2.81
C ILE A 96 -6.47 -3.16 4.13
N ALA A 97 -7.74 -3.12 4.50
CA ALA A 97 -8.20 -2.57 5.77
C ALA A 97 -8.60 -3.68 6.76
N THR A 98 -8.24 -3.48 8.02
CA THR A 98 -8.73 -4.22 9.19
C THR A 98 -9.70 -3.34 9.98
N SER A 99 -10.14 -3.74 11.18
CA SER A 99 -10.99 -2.89 12.03
C SER A 99 -10.30 -1.57 12.41
N ASN A 100 -9.00 -1.62 12.75
CA ASN A 100 -8.29 -0.45 13.32
C ASN A 100 -7.00 -0.08 12.57
N SER A 101 -6.59 -0.87 11.60
CA SER A 101 -5.32 -0.68 10.88
C SER A 101 -5.47 -0.92 9.39
N LEU A 102 -4.54 -0.38 8.63
CA LEU A 102 -4.31 -0.70 7.22
C LEU A 102 -3.09 -1.61 7.15
N ILE A 103 -3.08 -2.54 6.20
CA ILE A 103 -1.91 -3.37 5.91
C ILE A 103 -1.56 -3.15 4.45
N SER A 104 -0.30 -2.83 4.17
CA SER A 104 0.17 -2.58 2.82
C SER A 104 1.42 -3.38 2.51
N ILE A 105 1.59 -3.71 1.23
CA ILE A 105 2.76 -4.40 0.70
C ILE A 105 3.68 -3.47 -0.09
N VAL A 106 4.99 -3.69 0.04
CA VAL A 106 6.07 -2.99 -0.68
C VAL A 106 7.20 -3.98 -0.90
N GLY A 107 7.57 -4.23 -2.16
CA GLY A 107 8.54 -5.28 -2.46
C GLY A 107 8.15 -6.62 -1.83
N ASP A 108 9.02 -7.21 -1.02
CA ASP A 108 8.84 -8.45 -0.24
C ASP A 108 8.49 -8.20 1.24
N ALA A 109 8.06 -6.98 1.58
CA ALA A 109 7.74 -6.57 2.93
C ALA A 109 6.27 -6.16 3.08
N VAL A 110 5.79 -6.28 4.31
CA VAL A 110 4.47 -5.82 4.73
C VAL A 110 4.58 -4.88 5.92
N MET A 111 3.65 -3.93 5.98
CA MET A 111 3.57 -2.98 7.08
C MET A 111 2.15 -2.86 7.60
N LYS A 112 2.03 -2.53 8.87
CA LYS A 112 0.76 -2.23 9.52
C LYS A 112 0.73 -0.75 9.87
N ILE A 113 -0.36 -0.07 9.55
CA ILE A 113 -0.50 1.38 9.64
C ILE A 113 -1.77 1.70 10.43
N SER A 114 -1.70 2.66 11.33
CA SER A 114 -2.83 3.19 12.08
C SER A 114 -3.82 3.90 11.16
N GLN A 115 -5.10 3.53 11.21
CA GLN A 115 -6.13 4.26 10.47
C GLN A 115 -6.39 5.67 11.01
N THR A 116 -6.06 5.92 12.28
CA THR A 116 -6.33 7.18 12.97
C THR A 116 -5.42 8.30 12.48
N ASP A 117 -4.12 8.01 12.32
CA ASP A 117 -3.09 9.03 12.10
C ASP A 117 -2.01 8.62 11.09
N GLY A 118 -2.12 7.43 10.49
CA GLY A 118 -1.17 6.92 9.50
C GLY A 118 0.19 6.48 10.07
N THR A 119 0.35 6.41 11.40
CA THR A 119 1.61 5.93 12.01
C THR A 119 1.84 4.44 11.77
N LEU A 120 3.10 4.03 11.68
CA LEU A 120 3.45 2.60 11.60
C LEU A 120 3.19 1.91 12.95
N LEU A 121 2.49 0.78 12.89
CA LEU A 121 2.16 -0.06 14.04
C LEU A 121 3.14 -1.23 14.12
N GLY A 122 4.30 -0.96 14.72
CA GLY A 122 5.40 -1.92 14.84
C GLY A 122 6.36 -1.89 13.64
N PRO A 123 7.34 -2.81 13.62
CA PRO A 123 8.32 -2.88 12.54
C PRO A 123 7.70 -3.40 11.24
N GLN A 124 8.32 -3.05 10.13
CA GLN A 124 8.05 -3.67 8.83
C GLN A 124 8.45 -5.15 8.91
N LYS A 125 7.63 -6.02 8.34
CA LYS A 125 7.89 -7.46 8.35
C LYS A 125 8.33 -7.91 6.95
N VAL A 126 9.58 -8.35 6.88
CA VAL A 126 10.27 -8.72 5.64
C VAL A 126 10.18 -10.21 5.41
N PHE A 127 9.93 -10.60 4.16
CA PHE A 127 9.91 -11.98 3.74
C PHE A 127 10.85 -12.21 2.55
N ALA A 128 12.17 -12.11 2.78
CA ALA A 128 13.20 -12.15 1.73
C ALA A 128 13.13 -13.35 0.76
N ALA A 129 12.61 -14.50 1.20
CA ALA A 129 12.44 -15.69 0.37
C ALA A 129 11.20 -15.63 -0.57
N ALA A 130 10.33 -14.63 -0.42
CA ALA A 130 9.06 -14.52 -1.14
C ALA A 130 9.24 -14.10 -2.62
N GLY A 131 10.27 -13.31 -2.89
CA GLY A 131 10.21 -12.37 -4.02
C GLY A 131 9.18 -11.26 -3.76
N GLN A 132 8.99 -10.38 -4.74
CA GLN A 132 8.11 -9.23 -4.57
C GLN A 132 6.63 -9.65 -4.54
N PHE A 133 5.88 -9.09 -3.60
CA PHE A 133 4.43 -9.20 -3.55
C PHE A 133 3.80 -8.38 -4.67
N SER A 134 2.89 -9.01 -5.41
CA SER A 134 2.14 -8.40 -6.51
C SER A 134 0.77 -7.91 -6.08
N SER A 135 0.15 -8.56 -5.09
CA SER A 135 -1.16 -8.17 -4.58
C SER A 135 -1.39 -8.68 -3.15
N ILE A 136 -2.40 -8.09 -2.50
CA ILE A 136 -2.82 -8.40 -1.14
C ILE A 136 -4.35 -8.49 -1.10
N GLU A 137 -4.85 -9.46 -0.36
CA GLU A 137 -6.28 -9.67 -0.15
C GLU A 137 -6.55 -9.95 1.33
N ARG A 138 -7.73 -9.56 1.80
CA ARG A 138 -8.22 -9.92 3.13
C ARG A 138 -9.40 -10.86 3.01
N LYS A 139 -9.34 -12.01 3.71
CA LYS A 139 -10.46 -12.94 3.90
C LYS A 139 -10.71 -13.13 5.39
N ASN A 140 -11.73 -12.46 5.92
CA ASN A 140 -12.03 -12.42 7.36
C ASN A 140 -10.81 -11.89 8.16
N ASP A 141 -10.24 -12.73 9.02
CA ASP A 141 -9.07 -12.39 9.84
C ASP A 141 -7.74 -12.83 9.19
N LEU A 142 -7.79 -13.33 7.96
CA LEU A 142 -6.63 -13.71 7.17
C LEU A 142 -6.24 -12.62 6.20
N VAL A 143 -4.94 -12.45 6.04
CA VAL A 143 -4.28 -11.64 5.03
C VAL A 143 -3.56 -12.58 4.09
N ILE A 144 -3.88 -12.52 2.81
CA ILE A 144 -3.28 -13.36 1.77
C ILE A 144 -2.42 -12.44 0.90
N LEU A 145 -1.13 -12.76 0.84
CA LEU A 145 -0.16 -12.05 0.02
C LEU A 145 0.16 -12.93 -1.17
N TYR A 146 0.15 -12.35 -2.36
CA TYR A 146 0.47 -13.07 -3.59
C TYR A 146 1.78 -12.55 -4.17
N THR A 147 2.59 -13.47 -4.67
CA THR A 147 3.74 -13.19 -5.55
C THR A 147 3.45 -13.80 -6.91
N ALA A 148 4.37 -13.68 -7.86
CA ALA A 148 4.19 -14.27 -9.19
C ALA A 148 3.93 -15.79 -9.15
N ASN A 149 4.53 -16.50 -8.17
CA ASN A 149 4.56 -17.96 -8.15
C ASN A 149 4.09 -18.57 -6.81
N ALA A 150 3.70 -17.76 -5.83
CA ALA A 150 3.35 -18.25 -4.52
C ALA A 150 2.33 -17.37 -3.81
N GLN A 151 1.73 -17.93 -2.76
CA GLN A 151 0.96 -17.17 -1.78
C GLN A 151 1.48 -17.40 -0.36
N LEU A 152 1.35 -16.39 0.49
CA LEU A 152 1.67 -16.41 1.92
C LEU A 152 0.44 -15.98 2.70
N VAL A 153 0.08 -16.74 3.74
CA VAL A 153 -1.11 -16.44 4.56
C VAL A 153 -0.67 -16.00 5.95
N LEU A 154 -1.10 -14.80 6.31
CA LEU A 154 -0.89 -14.20 7.62
C LEU A 154 -2.23 -13.99 8.34
N ASP A 155 -2.17 -13.74 9.65
CA ASP A 155 -3.27 -13.09 10.36
C ASP A 155 -3.17 -11.55 10.25
N THR A 156 -4.16 -10.83 10.79
CA THR A 156 -4.16 -9.35 10.84
C THR A 156 -3.10 -8.74 11.78
N ASN A 157 -2.40 -9.56 12.56
CA ASN A 157 -1.22 -9.17 13.34
C ASN A 157 0.09 -9.50 12.62
N LEU A 158 0.00 -9.89 11.34
CA LEU A 158 1.11 -10.25 10.48
C LEU A 158 1.83 -11.55 10.92
N THR A 159 1.23 -12.37 11.77
CA THR A 159 1.74 -13.70 12.14
C THR A 159 1.53 -14.65 10.97
N VAL A 160 2.54 -15.49 10.65
CA VAL A 160 2.40 -16.48 9.58
C VAL A 160 1.46 -17.59 10.03
N ILE A 161 0.36 -17.78 9.30
CA ILE A 161 -0.61 -18.85 9.51
C ILE A 161 -0.31 -20.03 8.58
N LYS A 162 0.05 -19.73 7.33
CA LYS A 162 0.57 -20.73 6.38
C LYS A 162 1.72 -20.11 5.61
N GLY A 163 2.87 -20.79 5.59
CA GLY A 163 4.04 -20.37 4.82
C GLY A 163 3.80 -20.43 3.31
N PHE A 164 4.83 -20.11 2.52
CA PHE A 164 4.73 -20.05 1.06
C PHE A 164 4.15 -21.33 0.45
N GLN A 165 3.07 -21.16 -0.29
CA GLN A 165 2.46 -22.20 -1.11
C GLN A 165 2.74 -21.84 -2.57
N TYR A 166 3.62 -22.59 -3.22
CA TYR A 166 3.98 -22.36 -4.62
C TYR A 166 2.89 -22.90 -5.53
N THR A 167 2.48 -22.12 -6.51
CA THR A 167 1.61 -22.59 -7.59
C THR A 167 2.47 -23.42 -8.53
N THR A 168 2.26 -24.73 -8.58
CA THR A 168 2.86 -25.58 -9.62
C THR A 168 2.26 -25.15 -10.96
N ALA A 169 3.05 -24.47 -11.79
CA ALA A 169 2.82 -24.50 -13.22
C ALA A 169 3.26 -25.90 -13.68
N ASP A 170 2.31 -26.79 -13.95
CA ASP A 170 2.59 -27.96 -14.79
C ASP A 170 2.30 -27.57 -16.23
N PRO A 171 3.32 -27.43 -17.12
CA PRO A 171 3.10 -27.08 -18.51
C PRO A 171 3.03 -28.29 -19.45
N THR A 172 2.99 -29.55 -18.97
CA THR A 172 3.24 -30.70 -19.87
C THR A 172 2.36 -31.96 -19.67
N GLU A 173 1.07 -31.82 -19.39
CA GLU A 173 0.11 -32.92 -19.60
C GLU A 173 -0.95 -32.55 -20.64
N HIS A 174 -0.59 -32.62 -21.93
CA HIS A 174 -1.47 -32.95 -23.07
C HIS A 174 -0.63 -33.42 -24.27
#